data_AF-A0A3D3IEA7-F1
#
_entry.id   AF-A0A3D3IEA7-F1
#
_cell.length_a   1.000
_cell.length_b   1.000
_cell.length_c   1.000
_cell.angle_alpha   90.00
_cell.angle_beta   90.00
_cell.angle_gamma   90.00
#
_symmetry.space_group_name_H-M   'P 1'
#
loop_
_entity.id
_entity.type
_entity.pdbx_description
1 polymer ?
#
loop_
_entity_poly.entity_id
_entity_poly.type
_entity_poly.pdbx_seq_one_letter_code
_entity_poly.pdbx_strand_id
1 'polypeptide(L)'
;AQVRKQYKDIDVMFAGHTHGFQFGVEIGGFKWSPSQYIYKQWAGLYKEDNQYLYVNRGFGFLGYPGRIGIPPEITIVTLKRA
;
A
#
# COMPACT_ATOMS: atom_id res chain seq x y z
N ALA A 1 -5.55 -2.91 -9.54
CA ALA A 1 -5.77 -4.20 -8.86
C ALA A 1 -6.71 -5.10 -9.68
N GLN A 2 -6.33 -6.36 -9.91
CA GLN A 2 -7.14 -7.35 -10.64
C GLN A 2 -8.44 -7.69 -9.91
N VAL A 3 -8.34 -7.96 -8.59
CA VAL A 3 -9.44 -8.38 -7.73
C VAL A 3 -10.63 -7.41 -7.81
N ARG A 4 -10.38 -6.12 -7.66
CA ARG A 4 -11.40 -5.06 -7.78
C ARG A 4 -12.27 -5.17 -9.04
N LYS A 5 -11.67 -5.48 -10.19
CA LYS A 5 -12.42 -5.58 -11.46
C LYS A 5 -13.31 -6.82 -11.53
N GLN A 6 -12.88 -7.90 -10.88
CA GLN A 6 -13.54 -9.20 -10.92
C GLN A 6 -14.62 -9.35 -9.84
N TYR A 7 -14.43 -8.69 -8.69
CA TYR A 7 -15.27 -8.81 -7.50
C TYR A 7 -15.69 -7.41 -7.04
N LYS A 8 -16.83 -6.93 -7.53
CA LYS A 8 -17.35 -5.57 -7.25
C LYS A 8 -18.01 -5.45 -5.88
N ASP A 9 -18.33 -6.57 -5.26
CA ASP A 9 -18.97 -6.74 -3.96
C ASP A 9 -17.98 -6.67 -2.79
N ILE A 10 -16.67 -6.61 -3.05
CA ILE A 10 -15.65 -6.48 -2.01
C ILE A 10 -15.49 -5.00 -1.62
N ASP A 11 -15.92 -4.63 -0.42
CA ASP A 11 -15.80 -3.26 0.09
C ASP A 11 -14.35 -2.84 0.35
N VAL A 12 -13.52 -3.73 0.91
CA VAL A 12 -12.14 -3.40 1.30
C VAL A 12 -11.18 -4.57 1.06
N MET A 13 -10.00 -4.25 0.53
CA MET A 13 -8.89 -5.17 0.29
C MET A 13 -7.63 -4.68 1.02
N PHE A 14 -6.87 -5.62 1.60
CA PHE A 14 -5.56 -5.35 2.19
C PHE A 14 -4.48 -6.11 1.42
N ALA A 15 -3.43 -5.39 1.02
CA ALA A 15 -2.31 -5.92 0.25
C ALA A 15 -0.98 -5.45 0.84
N GLY A 16 0.12 -6.04 0.38
CA GLY A 16 1.48 -5.67 0.80
C GLY A 16 2.51 -6.04 -0.26
N HIS A 17 3.58 -6.74 0.15
CA HIS A 17 4.64 -7.31 -0.69
C HIS A 17 5.66 -6.34 -1.31
N THR A 18 5.31 -5.09 -1.64
CA THR A 18 6.24 -4.21 -2.36
C THR A 18 7.37 -3.63 -1.51
N HIS A 19 7.15 -3.46 -0.20
CA HIS A 19 8.02 -2.71 0.73
C HIS A 19 8.40 -1.29 0.23
N GLY A 20 7.70 -0.77 -0.77
CA GLY A 20 8.16 0.40 -1.55
C GLY A 20 9.58 0.25 -2.08
N PHE A 21 10.05 -0.96 -2.38
CA PHE A 21 11.44 -1.26 -2.73
C PHE A 21 12.46 -0.79 -1.69
N GLN A 22 12.02 -0.58 -0.44
CA GLN A 22 12.81 -0.02 0.67
C GLN A 22 13.37 1.38 0.39
N PHE A 23 12.87 2.09 -0.62
CA PHE A 23 13.37 3.39 -1.03
C PHE A 23 12.25 4.30 -1.55
N GLY A 24 12.20 5.52 -1.04
CA GLY A 24 11.26 6.53 -1.52
C GLY A 24 11.40 7.87 -0.82
N VAL A 25 10.52 8.78 -1.21
CA VAL A 25 10.42 10.14 -0.68
C VAL A 25 8.95 10.41 -0.35
N GLU A 26 8.69 10.83 0.88
CA GLU A 26 7.36 11.23 1.35
C GLU A 26 7.44 12.60 2.03
N ILE A 27 6.98 13.64 1.33
CA ILE A 27 7.05 15.04 1.81
C ILE A 27 5.76 15.76 1.41
N GLY A 28 5.04 16.35 2.39
CA GLY A 28 3.92 17.24 2.10
C GLY A 28 2.79 16.63 1.24
N GLY A 29 2.55 15.32 1.35
CA GLY A 29 1.57 14.60 0.54
C GLY A 29 2.11 14.06 -0.80
N PHE A 30 3.29 14.50 -1.23
CA PHE A 30 4.01 13.86 -2.33
C PHE A 30 4.59 12.51 -1.87
N LYS A 31 4.38 11.46 -2.65
CA LYS A 31 4.89 10.11 -2.41
C LYS A 31 5.53 9.57 -3.68
N TRP A 32 6.78 9.17 -3.58
CA TRP A 32 7.52 8.59 -4.70
C TRP A 32 8.35 7.40 -4.23
N SER A 33 8.41 6.36 -5.07
CA SER A 33 9.26 5.17 -4.90
C SER A 33 9.52 4.56 -6.28
N PRO A 34 10.67 3.89 -6.51
CA PRO A 34 10.88 3.10 -7.72
C PRO A 34 9.78 2.05 -7.94
N SER A 35 9.13 1.60 -6.86
CA SER A 35 8.00 0.65 -6.92
C SER A 35 6.86 1.13 -7.84
N GLN A 36 6.64 2.44 -7.96
CA GLN A 36 5.54 3.00 -8.76
C GLN A 36 5.67 2.73 -10.28
N TYR A 37 6.90 2.51 -10.76
CA TYR A 37 7.17 2.22 -12.18
C TYR A 37 6.76 0.80 -12.57
N ILE A 38 6.59 -0.09 -11.59
CA ILE A 38 6.19 -1.47 -11.78
C ILE A 38 4.75 -1.68 -11.29
N TYR A 39 4.38 -1.06 -10.17
CA TYR A 39 3.09 -1.22 -9.53
C TYR A 39 2.31 0.09 -9.44
N LYS A 40 1.13 0.13 -10.06
CA LYS A 40 0.20 1.28 -9.96
C LYS A 40 -0.26 1.54 -8.52
N GLN A 41 -0.35 0.48 -7.70
CA GLN A 41 -0.67 0.57 -6.29
C GLN A 41 0.49 -0.03 -5.49
N TRP A 42 1.16 0.79 -4.68
CA TRP A 42 2.40 0.39 -4.01
C TRP A 42 2.49 0.82 -2.54
N ALA A 43 1.72 1.83 -2.10
CA ALA A 43 1.64 2.22 -0.70
C ALA A 43 0.37 3.01 -0.38
N GLY A 44 -0.20 2.78 0.80
CA GLY A 44 -1.29 3.56 1.36
C GLY A 44 -2.68 3.17 0.86
N LEU A 45 -3.66 4.05 1.08
CA LEU A 45 -5.07 3.83 0.77
C LEU A 45 -5.38 4.33 -0.65
N TYR A 46 -5.98 3.44 -1.44
CA TYR A 46 -6.55 3.73 -2.75
C TYR A 46 -8.06 3.52 -2.67
N LYS A 47 -8.82 4.42 -3.29
CA LYS A 47 -10.27 4.30 -3.43
C LYS A 47 -10.63 4.35 -4.91
N GLU A 48 -11.51 3.46 -5.34
CA GLU A 48 -12.16 3.54 -6.65
C GLU A 48 -13.61 3.11 -6.49
N ASP A 49 -14.53 3.97 -6.90
CA ASP A 49 -15.96 3.85 -6.63
C ASP A 49 -16.25 3.57 -5.15
N ASN A 50 -16.94 2.46 -4.85
CA ASN A 50 -17.29 2.03 -3.51
C ASN A 50 -16.25 1.08 -2.89
N GLN A 51 -15.15 0.80 -3.59
CA GLN A 51 -14.15 -0.19 -3.14
C GLN A 51 -12.87 0.50 -2.64
N TYR A 52 -12.33 -0.03 -1.55
CA TYR A 52 -11.08 0.41 -0.95
C TYR A 52 -9.97 -0.65 -1.12
N LEU A 53 -8.75 -0.20 -1.39
CA LEU A 53 -7.55 -1.02 -1.37
C LEU A 53 -6.49 -0.33 -0.51
N TYR A 54 -6.03 -1.00 0.53
CA TYR A 54 -4.91 -0.53 1.33
C TYR A 54 -3.67 -1.38 1.05
N VAL A 55 -2.57 -0.75 0.65
CA VAL A 55 -1.28 -1.39 0.42
C VAL A 55 -0.33 -1.04 1.57
N ASN A 56 -0.11 -1.98 2.48
CA ASN A 56 0.81 -1.83 3.59
C ASN A 56 2.27 -2.02 3.12
N ARG A 57 3.17 -1.17 3.62
CA ARG A 57 4.59 -1.18 3.23
C ARG A 57 5.43 -2.24 3.97
N GLY A 58 4.80 -3.07 4.78
CA GLY A 58 5.44 -4.11 5.58
C GLY A 58 6.22 -3.56 6.76
N PHE A 59 6.34 -4.38 7.80
CA PHE A 59 7.23 -4.12 8.94
C PHE A 59 8.67 -4.60 8.67
N GLY A 60 8.82 -5.73 7.96
CA GLY A 60 10.12 -6.35 7.67
C GLY A 60 10.89 -5.70 6.52
N PHE A 61 11.93 -6.40 6.07
CA PHE A 61 12.85 -5.95 5.02
C PHE A 61 13.13 -7.05 3.99
N LEU A 62 13.64 -6.65 2.82
CA LEU A 62 14.05 -7.53 1.73
C LEU A 62 15.57 -7.74 1.77
N GLY A 63 16.02 -8.79 2.46
CA GLY A 63 17.44 -9.17 2.55
C GLY A 63 18.32 -8.17 3.31
N TYR A 64 18.47 -6.95 2.77
CA TYR A 64 19.12 -5.81 3.40
C TYR A 64 18.12 -5.04 4.30
N PRO A 65 18.44 -4.77 5.57
CA PRO A 65 17.52 -4.15 6.52
C PRO A 65 17.34 -2.63 6.34
N GLY A 66 18.15 -1.98 5.50
CA GLY A 66 18.06 -0.54 5.32
C GLY A 66 16.84 -0.11 4.52
N ARG A 67 16.18 0.94 5.02
CA ARG A 67 15.05 1.63 4.40
C ARG A 67 15.33 3.12 4.36
N ILE A 68 15.05 3.77 3.23
CA ILE A 68 15.26 5.22 3.06
C ILE A 68 13.95 5.87 2.63
N GLY A 69 13.47 6.81 3.45
CA GLY A 69 12.23 7.56 3.21
C GLY A 69 10.95 6.73 3.07
N ILE A 70 11.00 5.43 3.42
CA ILE A 70 9.87 4.50 3.49
C ILE A 70 9.96 3.73 4.81
N PRO A 71 9.51 4.31 5.94
CA PRO A 71 9.58 3.64 7.23
C PRO A 71 8.72 2.37 7.26
N PRO A 72 9.06 1.39 8.12
CA PRO A 72 8.18 0.28 8.46
C PRO A 72 6.80 0.75 8.90
N GLU A 73 5.77 -0.02 8.61
CA GLU A 73 4.38 0.37 8.85
C GLU A 73 3.59 -0.70 9.58
N ILE A 74 2.93 -0.32 10.68
CA ILE A 74 1.89 -1.10 11.35
C ILE A 74 0.57 -0.37 11.13
N THR A 75 -0.37 -1.02 10.46
CA THR A 75 -1.68 -0.43 10.15
C THR A 75 -2.74 -1.04 11.06
N ILE A 76 -3.49 -0.18 11.75
CA ILE A 76 -4.67 -0.57 12.53
C ILE A 76 -5.90 -0.24 11.70
N VAL A 77 -6.72 -1.25 11.42
CA VAL A 77 -7.99 -1.09 10.70
C VAL A 77 -9.12 -1.56 11.60
N THR A 78 -10.12 -0.70 11.78
CA THR A 78 -11.32 -1.02 12.55
C THR A 78 -12.51 -1.08 11.60
N LEU A 79 -13.09 -2.27 11.47
CA LEU A 79 -14.36 -2.44 10.78
C LEU A 79 -15.50 -2.15 11.75
N LYS A 80 -16.46 -1.34 11.31
CA LYS A 80 -17.67 -1.03 12.07
C LYS A 80 -18.86 -1.57 11.30
N ARG A 81 -19.87 -2.07 12.03
CA ARG A 81 -21.18 -2.33 11.43
C ARG A 81 -21.78 -0.99 10.97
N ALA A 82 -22.58 -1.06 9.91
CA ALA A 82 -23.43 0.05 9.50
C ALA A 82 -24.48 0.36 10.58
#